data_AF-A0A183ELI1-F1
#
_entry.id   AF-A0A183ELI1-F1
#
_cell.length_a   1.000
_cell.length_b   1.000
_cell.length_c   1.000
_cell.angle_alpha   90.00
_cell.angle_beta   90.00
_cell.angle_gamma   90.00
#
_symmetry.space_group_name_H-M   'P 1'
#
loop_
_entity.id
_entity.type
_entity.pdbx_description
1 polymer ?
#
loop_
_entity_poly.entity_id
_entity_poly.type
_entity_poly.pdbx_seq_one_letter_code
_entity_poly.pdbx_strand_id
1 'polypeptide(L)'
;LYDRSELSGHGRPDSITIYSDAQFTQTLHRFTSQTIDWSANVQTQSLLSVHMRASAANGDFGFVAEIIVIPSFAQPKVVEEVLIRQSRIKQNDRGAVLYRNSGGIGPSITVSECEVQNNGYHLFGNISTTTRSIEMHLFNTLMVQFRNSLLTHNMGGLWLTALTANSVARLIVVIRECAFMHNSNGTVLAFLGSGNQKLWLFNNLITNNYALYQDTVLLKDITANMTRNLFANNTGLHSVDFRPGSSLSADSYSLHKNWFHDNTALGHGHQYQVHVICSTCDSEVLIQKFHFIVVVSQHFFPFRDITK
;
A
#
# COMPACT_ATOMS: atom_id res chain seq x y z
N LEU A 1 -12.81 -21.34 33.63
CA LEU A 1 -12.68 -20.44 34.80
C LEU A 1 -11.51 -19.51 34.50
N TYR A 2 -11.78 -18.27 34.10
CA TYR A 2 -10.75 -17.26 33.88
C TYR A 2 -10.25 -16.80 35.24
N ASP A 3 -8.98 -17.05 35.54
CA ASP A 3 -8.33 -16.46 36.69
C ASP A 3 -8.14 -14.96 36.41
N ARG A 4 -8.79 -14.13 37.23
CA ARG A 4 -8.73 -12.65 37.18
C ARG A 4 -7.47 -12.11 37.86
N SER A 5 -6.47 -12.95 38.11
CA SER A 5 -5.31 -12.62 38.94
C SER A 5 -4.15 -11.92 38.22
N GLU A 6 -4.14 -11.79 36.88
CA GLU A 6 -3.08 -11.05 36.15
C GLU A 6 -3.40 -9.56 35.89
N LEU A 7 -4.22 -8.92 36.73
CA LEU A 7 -4.39 -7.46 36.74
C LEU A 7 -3.26 -6.71 37.47
N SER A 8 -2.21 -7.40 37.92
CA SER A 8 -1.03 -6.80 38.54
C SER A 8 0.13 -6.63 37.55
N GLY A 9 0.19 -5.46 36.91
CA GLY A 9 1.40 -4.66 37.04
C GLY A 9 2.26 -4.36 35.82
N HIS A 10 2.14 -5.02 34.67
CA HIS A 10 3.09 -4.77 33.56
C HIS A 10 2.44 -4.70 32.16
N GLY A 11 1.44 -3.83 32.00
CA GLY A 11 0.91 -3.47 30.68
C GLY A 11 -0.12 -2.35 30.76
N ARG A 12 -0.05 -1.35 29.88
CA ARG A 12 -1.15 -0.38 29.72
C ARG A 12 -2.33 -1.12 29.06
N PRO A 13 -3.57 -0.99 29.60
CA PRO A 13 -4.72 -1.73 29.14
C PRO A 13 -5.10 -1.36 27.71
N ASP A 14 -5.70 -2.31 27.00
CA ASP A 14 -6.25 -2.10 25.67
C ASP A 14 -7.45 -1.15 25.74
N SER A 15 -7.54 -0.28 24.75
CA SER A 15 -8.56 0.76 24.74
C SER A 15 -8.79 1.32 23.35
N ILE A 16 -10.02 1.73 23.10
CA ILE A 16 -10.40 2.58 21.96
C ILE A 16 -10.78 3.93 22.55
N THR A 17 -10.08 4.99 22.15
CA THR A 17 -10.37 6.34 22.58
C THR A 17 -10.79 7.18 21.38
N ILE A 18 -11.90 7.89 21.51
CA ILE A 18 -12.48 8.76 20.49
C ILE A 18 -12.18 10.20 20.90
N TYR A 19 -11.74 11.02 19.95
CA TYR A 19 -11.38 12.43 20.15
C TYR A 19 -12.06 13.34 19.13
N SER A 20 -12.22 14.61 19.48
CA SER A 20 -12.71 15.68 18.59
C SER A 20 -11.59 16.43 17.86
N ASP A 21 -10.32 16.09 18.10
CA ASP A 21 -9.16 16.75 17.52
C ASP A 21 -8.13 15.76 16.96
N ALA A 22 -7.23 16.25 16.10
CA ALA A 22 -6.18 15.46 15.45
C ALA A 22 -4.97 15.17 16.35
N GLN A 23 -4.84 15.91 17.46
CA GLN A 23 -3.70 15.85 18.37
C GLN A 23 -3.96 14.93 19.56
N PHE A 24 -5.11 14.24 19.58
CA PHE A 24 -5.54 13.35 20.66
C PHE A 24 -5.60 14.05 22.03
N THR A 25 -6.05 15.31 22.06
CA THR A 25 -6.07 16.14 23.29
C THR A 25 -7.43 16.16 23.97
N GLN A 26 -8.52 16.27 23.22
CA GLN A 26 -9.89 16.35 23.70
C GLN A 26 -10.58 15.00 23.53
N THR A 27 -10.58 14.20 24.59
CA THR A 27 -11.27 12.90 24.61
C THR A 27 -12.79 13.09 24.67
N LEU A 28 -13.49 12.48 23.72
CA LEU A 28 -14.95 12.39 23.70
C LEU A 28 -15.47 11.14 24.42
N HIS A 29 -14.81 10.00 24.21
CA HIS A 29 -15.17 8.74 24.85
C HIS A 29 -14.00 7.76 24.91
N ARG A 30 -14.00 6.81 25.85
CA ARG A 30 -12.99 5.76 25.96
C ARG A 30 -13.58 4.41 26.35
N PHE A 31 -13.41 3.44 25.48
CA PHE A 31 -13.70 2.03 25.74
C PHE A 31 -12.46 1.31 26.26
N THR A 32 -12.61 0.46 27.28
CA THR A 32 -11.54 -0.34 27.91
C THR A 32 -12.07 -1.72 28.26
N SER A 33 -11.21 -2.64 28.72
CA SER A 33 -11.64 -3.96 29.22
C SER A 33 -12.65 -3.92 30.39
N GLN A 34 -12.79 -2.76 31.04
CA GLN A 34 -13.72 -2.54 32.14
C GLN A 34 -15.04 -1.90 31.69
N THR A 35 -15.17 -1.57 30.40
CA THR A 35 -16.37 -0.95 29.86
C THR A 35 -17.51 -1.97 29.82
N ILE A 36 -18.65 -1.60 30.42
CA ILE A 36 -19.84 -2.47 30.52
C ILE A 36 -20.76 -2.25 29.31
N ASP A 37 -20.96 -0.99 28.92
CA ASP A 37 -21.75 -0.62 27.74
C ASP A 37 -20.81 -0.20 26.60
N TRP A 38 -20.84 -0.99 25.52
CA TRP A 38 -20.00 -0.79 24.33
C TRP A 38 -20.69 0.07 23.27
N SER A 39 -21.83 0.68 23.59
CA SER A 39 -22.52 1.63 22.72
C SER A 39 -22.35 3.05 23.25
N ALA A 40 -21.84 3.96 22.41
CA ALA A 40 -21.75 5.37 22.73
C ALA A 40 -22.08 6.23 21.52
N ASN A 41 -23.03 7.16 21.69
CA ASN A 41 -23.31 8.18 20.69
C ASN A 41 -22.37 9.37 20.92
N VAL A 42 -21.43 9.56 20.01
CA VAL A 42 -20.43 10.63 20.08
C VAL A 42 -20.65 11.59 18.91
N GLN A 43 -20.70 12.90 19.20
CA GLN A 43 -20.85 13.94 18.19
C GLN A 43 -19.65 14.88 18.20
N THR A 44 -19.23 15.29 17.00
CA THR A 44 -18.19 16.27 16.76
C THR A 44 -18.60 17.15 15.59
N GLN A 45 -18.10 18.39 15.56
CA GLN A 45 -18.48 19.38 14.53
C GLN A 45 -17.68 19.22 13.24
N SER A 46 -16.43 18.77 13.31
CA SER A 46 -15.50 18.80 12.17
C SER A 46 -14.64 17.57 12.03
N LEU A 47 -14.03 17.08 13.12
CA LEU A 47 -13.08 15.99 13.09
C LEU A 47 -13.43 14.93 14.13
N LEU A 48 -13.36 13.67 13.71
CA LEU A 48 -13.45 12.50 14.57
C LEU A 48 -12.15 11.71 14.45
N SER A 49 -11.41 11.61 15.54
CA SER A 49 -10.17 10.81 15.58
C SER A 49 -10.38 9.58 16.46
N VAL A 50 -9.91 8.44 15.99
CA VAL A 50 -10.00 7.17 16.70
C VAL A 50 -8.58 6.71 17.00
N HIS A 51 -8.26 6.56 18.28
CA HIS A 51 -7.00 5.98 18.72
C HIS A 51 -7.29 4.62 19.33
N MET A 52 -6.80 3.58 18.66
CA MET A 52 -6.89 2.22 19.13
C MET A 52 -5.54 1.77 19.66
N ARG A 53 -5.55 1.24 20.88
CA ARG A 53 -4.48 0.42 21.42
C ARG A 53 -5.04 -0.97 21.66
N ALA A 54 -4.47 -1.96 21.00
CA ALA A 54 -4.75 -3.35 21.25
C ALA A 54 -3.45 -4.15 21.32
N SER A 55 -3.39 -5.06 22.26
CA SER A 55 -2.38 -6.10 22.36
C SER A 55 -2.82 -7.30 21.51
N ALA A 56 -1.85 -8.07 21.01
CA ALA A 56 -2.14 -9.29 20.29
C ALA A 56 -2.90 -10.24 21.22
N ALA A 57 -4.18 -10.42 20.93
CA ALA A 57 -5.06 -11.28 21.69
C ALA A 57 -4.96 -12.71 21.11
N ASN A 58 -5.15 -13.73 21.95
CA ASN A 58 -5.27 -15.10 21.47
C ASN A 58 -6.45 -15.16 20.48
N GLY A 59 -6.42 -16.01 19.44
CA GLY A 59 -7.42 -15.99 18.34
C GLY A 59 -8.90 -16.06 18.74
N ASP A 60 -9.18 -16.39 20.01
CA ASP A 60 -10.51 -16.40 20.64
C ASP A 60 -10.99 -15.02 21.11
N PHE A 61 -10.09 -14.04 21.22
CA PHE A 61 -10.37 -12.71 21.75
C PHE A 61 -9.99 -11.66 20.71
N GLY A 62 -10.97 -10.86 20.32
CA GLY A 62 -10.80 -9.72 19.43
C GLY A 62 -12.02 -8.83 19.59
N PHE A 63 -11.91 -7.58 19.18
CA PHE A 63 -13.07 -6.71 19.11
C PHE A 63 -13.27 -6.23 17.69
N VAL A 64 -14.53 -6.13 17.29
CA VAL A 64 -14.94 -5.44 16.07
C VAL A 64 -15.52 -4.11 16.52
N ALA A 65 -14.86 -3.02 16.15
CA ALA A 65 -15.38 -1.69 16.37
C ALA A 65 -16.00 -1.19 15.07
N GLU A 66 -17.32 -1.07 15.06
CA GLU A 66 -18.05 -0.40 13.99
C GLU A 66 -18.28 1.05 14.38
N ILE A 67 -17.78 1.99 13.57
CA ILE A 67 -17.98 3.42 13.79
C ILE A 67 -18.85 3.92 12.64
N ILE A 68 -20.13 4.09 12.94
CA ILE A 68 -21.10 4.62 11.98
C ILE A 68 -21.25 6.11 12.24
N VAL A 69 -20.83 6.91 11.26
CA VAL A 69 -21.11 8.35 11.27
C VAL A 69 -22.49 8.56 10.64
N ILE A 70 -23.53 8.64 11.46
CA ILE A 70 -24.88 9.00 11.02
C ILE A 70 -25.00 10.52 11.10
N PRO A 71 -25.14 11.23 9.98
CA PRO A 71 -25.32 12.66 10.03
C PRO A 71 -26.72 12.97 10.58
N SER A 72 -26.82 13.88 11.55
CA SER A 72 -28.09 14.29 12.16
C SER A 72 -29.01 15.08 11.19
N PHE A 73 -28.45 15.54 10.07
CA PHE A 73 -29.13 16.22 8.95
C PHE A 73 -28.45 15.85 7.63
N ALA A 74 -29.05 16.15 6.48
CA ALA A 74 -28.40 15.97 5.17
C ALA A 74 -27.01 16.62 5.19
N GLN A 75 -25.94 15.82 5.18
CA GLN A 75 -24.58 16.30 5.28
C GLN A 75 -24.27 17.13 4.02
N PRO A 76 -24.04 18.45 4.12
CA PRO A 76 -23.76 19.26 2.94
C PRO A 76 -22.33 19.02 2.41
N LYS A 77 -21.48 18.37 3.21
CA LYS A 77 -20.08 18.10 2.90
C LYS A 77 -19.80 16.60 2.94
N VAL A 78 -19.25 16.09 1.85
CA VAL A 78 -18.73 14.73 1.73
C VAL A 78 -17.47 14.61 2.60
N VAL A 79 -17.14 13.40 3.07
CA VAL A 79 -15.84 13.15 3.72
C VAL A 79 -14.74 13.51 2.72
N GLU A 80 -13.92 14.49 3.07
CA GLU A 80 -12.88 15.01 2.17
C GLU A 80 -11.61 14.14 2.24
N GLU A 81 -11.22 13.72 3.45
CA GLU A 81 -9.96 13.02 3.69
C GLU A 81 -10.08 11.88 4.71
N VAL A 82 -9.30 10.82 4.48
CA VAL A 82 -9.04 9.71 5.41
C VAL A 82 -7.56 9.71 5.76
N LEU A 83 -7.26 9.77 7.06
CA LEU A 83 -5.90 9.95 7.57
C LEU A 83 -5.51 8.75 8.44
N ILE A 84 -4.40 8.09 8.09
CA ILE A 84 -3.73 7.10 8.93
C ILE A 84 -2.35 7.65 9.24
N ARG A 85 -2.16 8.14 10.48
CA ARG A 85 -0.94 8.85 10.85
C ARG A 85 -0.33 8.31 12.13
N GLN A 86 0.99 8.34 12.22
CA GLN A 86 1.74 8.07 13.45
C GLN A 86 1.32 6.75 14.12
N SER A 87 1.00 5.76 13.29
CA SER A 87 0.38 4.51 13.71
C SER A 87 1.37 3.36 13.60
N ARG A 88 1.34 2.47 14.59
CA ARG A 88 2.15 1.26 14.62
C ARG A 88 1.22 0.05 14.50
N ILE A 89 1.25 -0.62 13.35
CA ILE A 89 0.34 -1.73 13.03
C ILE A 89 1.19 -2.99 12.85
N LYS A 90 1.16 -3.88 13.83
CA LYS A 90 2.06 -5.04 13.86
C LYS A 90 1.38 -6.34 14.25
N GLN A 91 1.94 -7.45 13.76
CA GLN A 91 1.57 -8.81 14.18
C GLN A 91 0.08 -9.13 13.99
N ASN A 92 -0.52 -8.61 12.92
CA ASN A 92 -1.85 -9.04 12.52
C ASN A 92 -1.74 -10.35 11.75
N ASP A 93 -2.69 -11.27 11.99
CA ASP A 93 -2.73 -12.55 11.29
C ASP A 93 -2.98 -12.40 9.79
N ARG A 94 -3.56 -11.27 9.36
CA ARG A 94 -3.79 -10.89 7.95
C ARG A 94 -2.95 -9.65 7.59
N GLY A 95 -3.43 -8.83 6.66
CA GLY A 95 -2.84 -7.52 6.38
C GLY A 95 -3.07 -6.53 7.51
N ALA A 96 -2.33 -5.43 7.46
CA ALA A 96 -2.41 -4.30 8.38
C ALA A 96 -3.59 -3.36 8.09
N VAL A 97 -3.85 -3.06 6.81
CA VAL A 97 -4.87 -2.10 6.41
C VAL A 97 -5.60 -2.63 5.18
N LEU A 98 -6.93 -2.66 5.25
CA LEU A 98 -7.81 -2.86 4.09
C LEU A 98 -8.72 -1.64 3.96
N TYR A 99 -8.56 -0.88 2.88
CA TYR A 99 -9.43 0.23 2.54
C TYR A 99 -10.23 -0.08 1.28
N ARG A 100 -11.52 0.21 1.30
CA ARG A 100 -12.40 0.12 0.13
C ARG A 100 -13.38 1.28 0.15
N ASN A 101 -13.58 1.90 -0.99
CA ASN A 101 -14.68 2.85 -1.17
C ASN A 101 -15.50 2.53 -2.43
N SER A 102 -16.74 3.00 -2.40
CA SER A 102 -17.70 2.89 -3.49
C SER A 102 -18.56 4.16 -3.51
N GLY A 103 -19.13 4.52 -4.66
CA GLY A 103 -20.03 5.68 -4.78
C GLY A 103 -19.49 6.77 -5.69
N GLY A 104 -19.84 8.03 -5.41
CA GLY A 104 -19.53 9.19 -6.26
C GLY A 104 -18.04 9.54 -6.32
N ILE A 105 -17.62 10.57 -5.56
CA ILE A 105 -16.20 10.95 -5.41
C ILE A 105 -15.70 10.39 -4.07
N GLY A 106 -14.62 9.63 -4.11
CA GLY A 106 -13.98 9.07 -2.91
C GLY A 106 -13.15 10.12 -2.17
N PRO A 107 -13.02 10.01 -0.83
CA PRO A 107 -12.14 10.88 -0.06
C PRO A 107 -10.68 10.69 -0.49
N SER A 108 -9.87 11.73 -0.33
CA SER A 108 -8.42 11.62 -0.45
C SER A 108 -7.86 10.82 0.72
N ILE A 109 -6.81 10.04 0.49
CA ILE A 109 -6.24 9.17 1.54
C ILE A 109 -4.79 9.56 1.79
N THR A 110 -4.44 9.76 3.05
CA THR A 110 -3.06 10.01 3.46
C THR A 110 -2.64 9.02 4.52
N VAL A 111 -1.61 8.23 4.21
CA VAL A 111 -0.89 7.39 5.17
C VAL A 111 0.48 8.00 5.41
N SER A 112 0.75 8.44 6.63
CA SER A 112 2.03 9.09 6.95
C SER A 112 2.61 8.68 8.29
N GLU A 113 3.94 8.62 8.38
CA GLU A 113 4.63 8.34 9.66
C GLU A 113 4.18 7.02 10.30
N CYS A 114 3.85 6.02 9.48
CA CYS A 114 3.36 4.75 9.96
C CYS A 114 4.45 3.67 9.95
N GLU A 115 4.40 2.78 10.93
CA GLU A 115 5.24 1.58 10.99
C GLU A 115 4.35 0.34 10.90
N VAL A 116 4.45 -0.37 9.78
CA VAL A 116 3.66 -1.56 9.47
C VAL A 116 4.61 -2.75 9.42
N GLN A 117 4.53 -3.64 10.40
CA GLN A 117 5.52 -4.70 10.57
C GLN A 117 4.97 -6.05 11.00
N ASN A 118 5.54 -7.14 10.48
CA ASN A 118 5.20 -8.51 10.87
C ASN A 118 3.72 -8.84 10.67
N ASN A 119 3.07 -8.30 9.63
CA ASN A 119 1.67 -8.61 9.32
C ASN A 119 1.62 -9.76 8.30
N GLY A 120 0.80 -10.77 8.62
CA GLY A 120 0.67 -12.01 7.89
C GLY A 120 1.74 -13.05 8.24
N TYR A 121 1.41 -14.31 8.02
CA TYR A 121 2.33 -15.44 8.19
C TYR A 121 2.51 -16.18 6.88
N HIS A 122 3.74 -16.59 6.62
CA HIS A 122 4.04 -17.62 5.62
C HIS A 122 3.59 -18.97 6.17
N LEU A 123 2.87 -19.73 5.35
CA LEU A 123 2.35 -21.04 5.73
C LEU A 123 3.18 -22.15 5.07
N PHE A 124 3.19 -22.20 3.73
CA PHE A 124 3.94 -23.19 2.97
C PHE A 124 4.06 -22.79 1.50
N GLY A 125 5.26 -22.94 0.90
CA GLY A 125 5.45 -22.63 -0.53
C GLY A 125 5.08 -21.17 -0.86
N ASN A 126 4.13 -20.97 -1.77
CA ASN A 126 3.57 -19.64 -2.09
C ASN A 126 2.34 -19.26 -1.24
N ILE A 127 2.00 -20.05 -0.22
CA ILE A 127 0.79 -19.88 0.58
C ILE A 127 1.13 -19.08 1.84
N SER A 128 0.40 -17.99 2.06
CA SER A 128 0.46 -17.16 3.26
C SER A 128 -0.95 -16.74 3.68
N THR A 129 -1.10 -16.27 4.93
CA THR A 129 -2.40 -15.83 5.45
C THR A 129 -2.93 -14.54 4.81
N THR A 130 -2.02 -13.74 4.24
CA THR A 130 -2.31 -12.60 3.35
C THR A 130 -1.24 -12.53 2.28
N THR A 131 -1.56 -11.95 1.13
CA THR A 131 -0.59 -11.66 0.06
C THR A 131 -0.18 -10.18 0.01
N ARG A 132 -0.81 -9.35 0.84
CA ARG A 132 -0.67 -7.88 0.86
C ARG A 132 -0.76 -7.39 2.31
N SER A 133 0.15 -6.50 2.69
CA SER A 133 0.11 -5.88 4.02
C SER A 133 -0.84 -4.70 4.06
N ILE A 134 -0.84 -3.86 3.03
CA ILE A 134 -1.78 -2.76 2.87
C ILE A 134 -2.49 -2.97 1.54
N GLU A 135 -3.81 -3.05 1.58
CA GLU A 135 -4.66 -3.22 0.40
C GLU A 135 -5.65 -2.07 0.33
N MET A 136 -5.65 -1.33 -0.79
CA MET A 136 -6.64 -0.28 -1.02
C MET A 136 -7.31 -0.47 -2.38
N HIS A 137 -8.63 -0.46 -2.38
CA HIS A 137 -9.44 -0.41 -3.59
C HIS A 137 -10.11 0.95 -3.68
N LEU A 138 -9.67 1.71 -4.68
CA LEU A 138 -9.98 3.12 -4.84
C LEU A 138 -10.97 3.30 -5.98
N PHE A 139 -12.13 3.85 -5.68
CA PHE A 139 -13.14 4.21 -6.68
C PHE A 139 -13.30 5.72 -6.72
N ASN A 140 -13.04 6.35 -7.88
CA ASN A 140 -13.15 7.80 -8.08
C ASN A 140 -12.47 8.64 -6.97
N THR A 141 -11.35 8.15 -6.43
CA THR A 141 -10.50 8.88 -5.50
C THR A 141 -9.55 9.79 -6.29
N LEU A 142 -9.40 11.04 -5.85
CA LEU A 142 -8.58 12.03 -6.55
C LEU A 142 -7.11 12.00 -6.12
N MET A 143 -6.83 11.68 -4.86
CA MET A 143 -5.48 11.74 -4.30
C MET A 143 -5.24 10.61 -3.29
N VAL A 144 -4.08 9.97 -3.41
CA VAL A 144 -3.52 9.10 -2.36
C VAL A 144 -2.08 9.52 -2.07
N GLN A 145 -1.76 9.71 -0.80
CA GLN A 145 -0.41 10.02 -0.33
C GLN A 145 0.08 8.93 0.63
N PHE A 146 1.26 8.39 0.34
CA PHE A 146 2.00 7.48 1.21
C PHE A 146 3.36 8.12 1.50
N ARG A 147 3.59 8.52 2.76
CA ARG A 147 4.78 9.32 3.11
C ARG A 147 5.46 8.85 4.39
N ASN A 148 6.80 8.89 4.39
CA ASN A 148 7.61 8.72 5.60
C ASN A 148 7.19 7.50 6.44
N SER A 149 6.90 6.39 5.77
CA SER A 149 6.33 5.20 6.39
C SER A 149 7.20 3.98 6.10
N LEU A 150 7.25 3.06 7.06
CA LEU A 150 8.04 1.83 7.01
C LEU A 150 7.10 0.63 6.91
N LEU A 151 7.23 -0.15 5.84
CA LEU A 151 6.62 -1.47 5.68
C LEU A 151 7.73 -2.51 5.73
N THR A 152 7.79 -3.29 6.80
CA THR A 152 8.84 -4.28 6.94
C THR A 152 8.43 -5.63 7.50
N HIS A 153 9.06 -6.71 7.04
CA HIS A 153 8.78 -8.07 7.53
C HIS A 153 7.31 -8.49 7.37
N ASN A 154 6.57 -7.93 6.41
CA ASN A 154 5.19 -8.33 6.15
C ASN A 154 5.11 -9.38 5.03
N MET A 155 3.99 -10.10 4.96
CA MET A 155 3.60 -10.85 3.78
C MET A 155 3.06 -9.87 2.72
N GLY A 156 3.84 -9.68 1.65
CA GLY A 156 3.62 -8.61 0.66
C GLY A 156 3.83 -7.21 1.23
N GLY A 157 3.55 -6.19 0.42
CA GLY A 157 3.69 -4.80 0.84
C GLY A 157 2.41 -3.98 0.58
N LEU A 158 2.53 -2.94 -0.24
CA LEU A 158 1.44 -2.04 -0.59
C LEU A 158 0.80 -2.43 -1.92
N TRP A 159 -0.52 -2.60 -1.92
CA TRP A 159 -1.30 -2.92 -3.10
C TRP A 159 -2.45 -1.93 -3.27
N LEU A 160 -2.41 -1.20 -4.39
CA LEU A 160 -3.41 -0.22 -4.77
C LEU A 160 -4.10 -0.68 -6.05
N THR A 161 -5.44 -0.70 -6.04
CA THR A 161 -6.25 -0.78 -7.25
C THR A 161 -7.04 0.50 -7.39
N ALA A 162 -7.12 1.04 -8.61
CA ALA A 162 -7.86 2.24 -8.89
C ALA A 162 -8.78 2.05 -10.09
N LEU A 163 -10.04 2.40 -9.88
CA LEU A 163 -11.07 2.49 -10.90
C LEU A 163 -11.56 3.93 -10.95
N THR A 164 -11.38 4.55 -12.11
CA THR A 164 -11.83 5.92 -12.37
C THR A 164 -12.86 5.86 -13.48
N ALA A 165 -14.09 6.30 -13.19
CA ALA A 165 -15.17 6.29 -14.19
C ALA A 165 -14.98 7.37 -15.28
N ASN A 166 -14.35 8.51 -14.94
CA ASN A 166 -14.28 9.68 -15.82
C ASN A 166 -12.89 10.33 -15.77
N SER A 167 -12.38 10.83 -16.90
CA SER A 167 -11.05 11.47 -17.01
C SER A 167 -10.86 12.72 -16.14
N VAL A 168 -11.95 13.38 -15.73
CA VAL A 168 -11.95 14.54 -14.82
C VAL A 168 -11.50 14.15 -13.40
N ALA A 169 -11.80 12.92 -12.96
CA ALA A 169 -11.46 12.42 -11.64
C ALA A 169 -10.16 11.58 -11.65
N ARG A 170 -9.13 12.10 -12.34
CA ARG A 170 -7.83 11.41 -12.43
C ARG A 170 -7.18 11.29 -11.06
N LEU A 171 -7.04 10.05 -10.59
CA LEU A 171 -6.28 9.75 -9.37
C LEU A 171 -4.80 10.10 -9.57
N ILE A 172 -4.26 10.80 -8.58
CA ILE A 172 -2.82 10.99 -8.38
C ILE A 172 -2.42 10.23 -7.12
N VAL A 173 -1.43 9.35 -7.26
CA VAL A 173 -0.82 8.62 -6.14
C VAL A 173 0.60 9.13 -5.96
N VAL A 174 0.94 9.58 -4.75
CA VAL A 174 2.29 10.01 -4.39
C VAL A 174 2.82 9.11 -3.29
N ILE A 175 3.89 8.38 -3.58
CA ILE A 175 4.59 7.51 -2.64
C ILE A 175 6.01 8.05 -2.50
N ARG A 176 6.33 8.60 -1.34
CA ARG A 176 7.62 9.26 -1.12
C ARG A 176 8.22 9.03 0.24
N GLU A 177 9.55 9.01 0.29
CA GLU A 177 10.30 8.90 1.56
C GLU A 177 9.89 7.64 2.35
N CYS A 178 9.44 6.58 1.67
CA CYS A 178 9.00 5.34 2.32
C CYS A 178 10.04 4.24 2.21
N ALA A 179 10.02 3.32 3.17
CA ALA A 179 10.90 2.18 3.22
C ALA A 179 10.08 0.89 3.16
N PHE A 180 10.32 0.07 2.14
CA PHE A 180 9.73 -1.25 1.95
C PHE A 180 10.85 -2.29 2.07
N MET A 181 10.96 -2.92 3.24
CA MET A 181 12.15 -3.70 3.60
C MET A 181 11.80 -5.10 4.11
N HIS A 182 12.51 -6.15 3.68
CA HIS A 182 12.32 -7.49 4.24
C HIS A 182 10.89 -8.05 4.13
N ASN A 183 10.07 -7.56 3.20
CA ASN A 183 8.75 -8.15 2.95
C ASN A 183 8.91 -9.40 2.08
N SER A 184 8.01 -10.38 2.23
CA SER A 184 8.14 -11.67 1.54
C SER A 184 6.83 -12.24 1.01
N ASN A 185 6.92 -13.26 0.16
CA ASN A 185 5.83 -14.04 -0.45
C ASN A 185 4.90 -13.29 -1.44
N GLY A 186 4.67 -11.99 -1.24
CA GLY A 186 3.83 -11.14 -2.09
C GLY A 186 4.59 -10.01 -2.76
N THR A 187 3.92 -9.33 -3.72
CA THR A 187 4.44 -8.11 -4.33
C THR A 187 4.63 -7.00 -3.30
N VAL A 188 5.77 -6.32 -3.37
CA VAL A 188 6.16 -5.27 -2.40
C VAL A 188 5.41 -3.97 -2.68
N LEU A 189 5.30 -3.60 -3.96
CA LEU A 189 4.56 -2.42 -4.39
C LEU A 189 3.77 -2.76 -5.65
N ALA A 190 2.45 -2.68 -5.58
CA ALA A 190 1.58 -2.87 -6.73
C ALA A 190 0.66 -1.67 -6.90
N PHE A 191 0.57 -1.17 -8.13
CA PHE A 191 -0.46 -0.22 -8.51
C PHE A 191 -1.09 -0.63 -9.83
N LEU A 192 -2.39 -0.97 -9.75
CA LEU A 192 -3.20 -1.37 -10.88
C LEU A 192 -4.25 -0.30 -11.14
N GLY A 193 -4.11 0.41 -12.25
CA GLY A 193 -5.05 1.44 -12.69
C GLY A 193 -6.07 0.95 -13.70
N SER A 194 -6.69 1.94 -14.35
CA SER A 194 -7.65 1.82 -15.44
C SER A 194 -7.36 2.84 -16.56
N GLY A 195 -6.08 3.22 -16.72
CA GLY A 195 -5.54 3.97 -17.86
C GLY A 195 -5.53 5.49 -17.75
N ASN A 196 -5.99 6.04 -16.62
CA ASN A 196 -6.03 7.49 -16.42
C ASN A 196 -5.25 7.94 -15.18
N GLN A 197 -4.71 7.04 -14.38
CA GLN A 197 -4.11 7.36 -13.09
C GLN A 197 -2.62 7.67 -13.21
N LYS A 198 -2.13 8.51 -12.30
CA LYS A 198 -0.72 8.91 -12.23
C LYS A 198 -0.09 8.44 -10.93
N LEU A 199 1.06 7.81 -11.02
CA LEU A 199 1.90 7.44 -9.89
C LEU A 199 3.19 8.24 -9.86
N TRP A 200 3.50 8.79 -8.70
CA TRP A 200 4.71 9.52 -8.39
C TRP A 200 5.44 8.78 -7.27
N LEU A 201 6.53 8.09 -7.61
CA LEU A 201 7.33 7.28 -6.69
C LEU A 201 8.70 7.94 -6.50
N PHE A 202 8.91 8.59 -5.34
CA PHE A 202 10.08 9.45 -5.12
C PHE A 202 10.85 9.13 -3.84
N ASN A 203 12.17 9.01 -3.94
CA ASN A 203 13.05 8.86 -2.76
C ASN A 203 12.62 7.69 -1.85
N ASN A 204 12.19 6.57 -2.43
CA ASN A 204 11.83 5.38 -1.66
C ASN A 204 12.99 4.39 -1.58
N LEU A 205 13.04 3.66 -0.47
CA LEU A 205 13.95 2.55 -0.24
C LEU A 205 13.18 1.23 -0.37
N ILE A 206 13.56 0.39 -1.32
CA ILE A 206 12.95 -0.92 -1.55
C ILE A 206 14.09 -1.94 -1.46
N THR A 207 14.24 -2.60 -0.31
CA THR A 207 15.41 -3.45 -0.08
C THR A 207 15.13 -4.77 0.62
N ASN A 208 15.94 -5.79 0.32
CA ASN A 208 15.90 -7.09 0.99
C ASN A 208 14.54 -7.79 0.94
N ASN A 209 13.69 -7.49 -0.05
CA ASN A 209 12.39 -8.15 -0.19
C ASN A 209 12.52 -9.49 -0.93
N TYR A 210 11.67 -10.45 -0.61
CA TYR A 210 11.71 -11.82 -1.14
C TYR A 210 10.35 -12.27 -1.68
N ALA A 211 10.08 -11.95 -2.93
CA ALA A 211 8.82 -12.22 -3.64
C ALA A 211 9.00 -13.32 -4.71
N LEU A 212 9.38 -14.54 -4.30
CA LEU A 212 9.81 -15.62 -5.21
C LEU A 212 8.84 -15.90 -6.38
N TYR A 213 7.53 -15.78 -6.17
CA TYR A 213 6.50 -16.08 -7.17
C TYR A 213 5.75 -14.83 -7.69
N GLN A 214 6.25 -13.64 -7.38
CA GLN A 214 5.59 -12.37 -7.68
C GLN A 214 6.59 -11.31 -8.12
N ASP A 215 6.10 -10.22 -8.69
CA ASP A 215 6.94 -9.05 -9.01
C ASP A 215 7.31 -8.30 -7.73
N THR A 216 8.52 -7.74 -7.67
CA THR A 216 8.89 -6.84 -6.56
C THR A 216 8.05 -5.57 -6.65
N VAL A 217 8.03 -4.94 -7.83
CA VAL A 217 7.14 -3.81 -8.14
C VAL A 217 6.34 -4.10 -9.39
N LEU A 218 5.01 -3.93 -9.32
CA LEU A 218 4.08 -4.13 -10.41
C LEU A 218 3.29 -2.85 -10.68
N LEU A 219 3.45 -2.29 -11.88
CA LEU A 219 2.71 -1.12 -12.33
C LEU A 219 1.93 -1.50 -13.58
N LYS A 220 0.60 -1.33 -13.54
CA LYS A 220 -0.27 -1.72 -14.66
C LYS A 220 -1.29 -0.64 -14.98
N ASP A 221 -1.43 -0.31 -16.27
CA ASP A 221 -2.49 0.57 -16.79
C ASP A 221 -2.50 1.95 -16.10
N ILE A 222 -1.30 2.53 -15.97
CA ILE A 222 -1.04 3.82 -15.33
C ILE A 222 0.08 4.59 -16.04
N THR A 223 0.11 5.90 -15.82
CA THR A 223 1.32 6.71 -16.01
C THR A 223 2.14 6.76 -14.72
N ALA A 224 3.43 6.47 -14.76
CA ALA A 224 4.30 6.55 -13.58
C ALA A 224 5.54 7.42 -13.79
N ASN A 225 5.91 8.16 -12.76
CA ASN A 225 7.20 8.83 -12.64
C ASN A 225 7.91 8.27 -11.40
N MET A 226 9.07 7.67 -11.62
CA MET A 226 9.91 7.09 -10.60
C MET A 226 11.23 7.85 -10.56
N THR A 227 11.50 8.57 -9.46
CA THR A 227 12.72 9.35 -9.30
C THR A 227 13.45 9.06 -7.99
N ARG A 228 14.78 8.87 -8.05
CA ARG A 228 15.65 8.71 -6.87
C ARG A 228 15.26 7.56 -5.92
N ASN A 229 14.69 6.49 -6.45
CA ASN A 229 14.40 5.29 -5.65
C ASN A 229 15.62 4.35 -5.62
N LEU A 230 15.84 3.68 -4.49
CA LEU A 230 16.86 2.65 -4.33
C LEU A 230 16.21 1.28 -4.23
N PHE A 231 16.58 0.39 -5.15
CA PHE A 231 16.21 -1.01 -5.18
C PHE A 231 17.46 -1.85 -4.86
N ALA A 232 17.52 -2.47 -3.69
CA ALA A 232 18.70 -3.24 -3.29
C ALA A 232 18.36 -4.64 -2.76
N ASN A 233 19.13 -5.68 -3.11
CA ASN A 233 19.00 -7.02 -2.50
C ASN A 233 17.59 -7.63 -2.57
N ASN A 234 16.76 -7.25 -3.55
CA ASN A 234 15.43 -7.83 -3.71
C ASN A 234 15.48 -9.09 -4.57
N THR A 235 14.62 -10.07 -4.28
CA THR A 235 14.38 -11.23 -5.13
C THR A 235 12.93 -11.25 -5.56
N GLY A 236 12.66 -11.37 -6.86
CA GLY A 236 11.30 -11.54 -7.37
C GLY A 236 11.29 -12.00 -8.83
N LEU A 237 10.12 -12.18 -9.43
CA LEU A 237 10.00 -12.48 -10.86
C LEU A 237 10.65 -11.36 -11.70
N HIS A 238 10.29 -10.11 -11.39
CA HIS A 238 10.92 -8.90 -11.91
C HIS A 238 11.20 -7.92 -10.78
N SER A 239 12.24 -7.10 -10.94
CA SER A 239 12.51 -5.98 -10.02
C SER A 239 11.43 -4.89 -10.18
N VAL A 240 11.06 -4.59 -11.42
CA VAL A 240 9.95 -3.72 -11.78
C VAL A 240 9.31 -4.28 -13.06
N ASP A 241 8.00 -4.47 -13.04
CA ASP A 241 7.19 -4.89 -14.17
C ASP A 241 6.20 -3.78 -14.56
N PHE A 242 6.33 -3.29 -15.80
CA PHE A 242 5.42 -2.32 -16.39
C PHE A 242 4.50 -3.03 -17.38
N ARG A 243 3.22 -3.12 -17.03
CA ARG A 243 2.20 -3.77 -17.87
C ARG A 243 1.33 -2.70 -18.52
N PRO A 244 1.32 -2.61 -19.87
CA PRO A 244 0.42 -1.68 -20.54
C PRO A 244 -1.04 -2.06 -20.26
N GLY A 245 -1.88 -1.04 -20.22
CA GLY A 245 -3.32 -1.15 -20.25
C GLY A 245 -3.88 -1.60 -21.60
N SER A 246 -5.20 -1.46 -21.72
CA SER A 246 -5.87 -1.55 -23.03
C SER A 246 -5.27 -0.55 -24.04
N SER A 247 -5.45 -0.79 -25.34
CA SER A 247 -4.91 0.05 -26.44
C SER A 247 -5.33 1.53 -26.42
N LEU A 248 -6.24 1.91 -25.52
CA LEU A 248 -6.71 3.28 -25.31
C LEU A 248 -6.01 4.00 -24.14
N SER A 249 -5.16 3.30 -23.38
CA SER A 249 -4.45 3.91 -22.26
C SER A 249 -3.26 4.75 -22.73
N ALA A 250 -3.16 5.98 -22.23
CA ALA A 250 -2.00 6.84 -22.40
C ALA A 250 -0.94 6.54 -21.31
N ASP A 251 -0.53 5.29 -21.21
CA ASP A 251 0.51 4.87 -20.26
C ASP A 251 1.86 5.47 -20.65
N SER A 252 2.51 6.12 -19.69
CA SER A 252 3.87 6.65 -19.86
C SER A 252 4.68 6.43 -18.59
N TYR A 253 5.94 6.02 -18.75
CA TYR A 253 6.82 5.69 -17.63
C TYR A 253 8.08 6.55 -17.72
N SER A 254 8.36 7.34 -16.69
CA SER A 254 9.56 8.18 -16.58
C SER A 254 10.42 7.67 -15.43
N LEU A 255 11.69 7.40 -15.71
CA LEU A 255 12.68 6.88 -14.75
C LEU A 255 13.85 7.87 -14.66
N HIS A 256 14.08 8.46 -13.49
CA HIS A 256 15.17 9.41 -13.27
C HIS A 256 15.99 9.07 -12.02
N LYS A 257 17.31 8.85 -12.17
CA LYS A 257 18.24 8.62 -11.04
C LYS A 257 17.79 7.50 -10.07
N ASN A 258 17.22 6.43 -10.57
CA ASN A 258 16.92 5.25 -9.73
C ASN A 258 18.16 4.35 -9.68
N TRP A 259 18.40 3.72 -8.53
CA TRP A 259 19.53 2.82 -8.31
C TRP A 259 19.04 1.39 -8.12
N PHE A 260 19.68 0.46 -8.81
CA PHE A 260 19.42 -0.97 -8.72
C PHE A 260 20.71 -1.69 -8.36
N HIS A 261 20.75 -2.34 -7.20
CA HIS A 261 21.94 -2.98 -6.66
C HIS A 261 21.63 -4.39 -6.15
N ASP A 262 22.34 -5.40 -6.64
CA ASP A 262 22.26 -6.78 -6.13
C ASP A 262 20.84 -7.38 -6.03
N ASN A 263 19.94 -7.00 -6.95
CA ASN A 263 18.62 -7.64 -7.02
C ASN A 263 18.70 -8.87 -7.94
N THR A 264 17.87 -9.85 -7.63
CA THR A 264 17.73 -11.11 -8.38
C THR A 264 16.36 -11.18 -9.03
N ALA A 265 16.32 -11.08 -10.36
CA ALA A 265 15.11 -11.32 -11.15
C ALA A 265 15.09 -12.76 -11.66
N LEU A 266 14.04 -13.51 -11.31
CA LEU A 266 13.92 -14.94 -11.64
C LEU A 266 13.33 -15.16 -13.04
N GLY A 267 12.60 -14.18 -13.57
CA GLY A 267 11.87 -14.30 -14.82
C GLY A 267 10.71 -15.28 -14.76
N HIS A 268 9.90 -15.29 -15.81
CA HIS A 268 8.94 -16.37 -16.03
C HIS A 268 9.73 -17.63 -16.44
N GLY A 269 9.35 -18.83 -15.99
CA GLY A 269 10.06 -20.10 -16.20
C GLY A 269 10.33 -20.55 -17.65
N HIS A 270 10.30 -19.66 -18.63
CA HIS A 270 10.96 -19.82 -19.91
C HIS A 270 12.36 -19.21 -19.83
N GLN A 271 13.38 -20.06 -19.97
CA GLN A 271 14.77 -19.67 -20.21
C GLN A 271 14.86 -18.86 -21.52
N TYR A 272 14.57 -17.57 -21.44
CA TYR A 272 15.10 -16.59 -22.37
C TYR A 272 15.97 -15.67 -21.53
N GLN A 273 17.25 -15.60 -21.89
CA GLN A 273 18.11 -14.48 -21.48
C GLN A 273 17.46 -13.20 -22.02
N VAL A 274 16.56 -12.60 -21.24
CA VAL A 274 16.01 -11.29 -21.58
C VAL A 274 16.83 -10.26 -20.83
N HIS A 275 17.90 -9.80 -21.46
CA HIS A 275 18.50 -8.51 -21.15
C HIS A 275 17.51 -7.42 -21.57
N VAL A 276 17.01 -6.62 -20.63
CA VAL A 276 16.32 -5.37 -20.98
C VAL A 276 17.18 -4.19 -20.59
N ILE A 277 17.69 -3.52 -21.63
CA ILE A 277 18.29 -2.20 -21.62
C ILE A 277 17.15 -1.21 -21.86
N CYS A 278 17.03 -0.16 -21.02
CA CYS A 278 16.07 0.93 -21.24
C CYS A 278 16.42 1.68 -22.53
N SER A 279 15.60 1.56 -23.57
CA SER A 279 15.68 2.38 -24.79
C SER A 279 14.59 3.47 -24.78
N THR A 280 14.69 4.39 -23.81
CA THR A 280 14.20 5.79 -23.82
C THR A 280 14.31 6.33 -22.38
N CYS A 281 15.55 6.35 -21.86
CA CYS A 281 15.87 7.01 -20.60
C CYS A 281 16.64 8.30 -20.94
N ASP A 282 15.95 9.43 -21.05
CA ASP A 282 16.56 10.78 -21.11
C ASP A 282 17.08 11.17 -19.72
N SER A 283 17.94 10.34 -19.11
CA SER A 283 18.84 10.64 -17.98
C SER A 283 19.43 9.38 -17.36
N GLU A 284 20.66 9.51 -16.85
CA GLU A 284 21.54 8.50 -16.24
C GLU A 284 20.81 7.51 -15.31
N VAL A 285 20.82 6.23 -15.70
CA VAL A 285 20.61 5.09 -14.81
C VAL A 285 21.97 4.49 -14.51
N LEU A 286 22.47 4.65 -13.28
CA LEU A 286 23.74 4.07 -12.85
C LEU A 286 23.51 2.61 -12.41
N ILE A 287 24.00 1.66 -13.21
CA ILE A 287 23.84 0.21 -12.98
C ILE A 287 25.19 -0.38 -12.57
N GLN A 288 25.31 -0.96 -11.37
CA GLN A 288 26.50 -1.68 -10.91
C GLN A 288 26.14 -3.15 -10.54
N LYS A 289 26.70 -4.11 -11.30
CA LYS A 289 26.61 -5.59 -11.22
C LYS A 289 25.23 -6.23 -11.53
N PHE A 290 25.22 -7.28 -12.36
CA PHE A 290 24.04 -7.79 -13.08
C PHE A 290 23.49 -9.15 -12.56
N HIS A 291 22.16 -9.22 -12.39
CA HIS A 291 21.21 -10.25 -12.87
C HIS A 291 19.78 -9.65 -12.84
N PHE A 292 19.42 -8.83 -13.84
CA PHE A 292 18.16 -8.08 -13.84
C PHE A 292 17.30 -8.35 -15.07
N ILE A 293 15.98 -8.37 -14.88
CA ILE A 293 14.97 -8.24 -15.91
C ILE A 293 14.04 -7.08 -15.49
N VAL A 294 14.03 -6.00 -16.27
CA VAL A 294 12.97 -4.98 -16.26
C VAL A 294 12.11 -5.25 -17.48
N VAL A 295 10.91 -5.79 -17.33
CA VAL A 295 10.06 -6.07 -18.51
C VAL A 295 9.26 -4.82 -18.86
N VAL A 296 9.46 -4.34 -20.09
CA VAL A 296 8.60 -3.34 -20.73
C VAL A 296 7.97 -4.02 -21.93
N SER A 297 6.70 -4.41 -21.84
CA SER A 297 5.98 -4.98 -22.97
C SER A 297 5.43 -3.86 -23.85
N GLN A 298 6.13 -3.48 -24.92
CA GLN A 298 5.53 -2.70 -26.02
C GLN A 298 5.06 -3.65 -27.12
N HIS A 299 3.80 -3.56 -27.54
CA HIS A 299 3.33 -4.25 -28.74
C HIS A 299 3.97 -3.60 -29.98
N PHE A 300 4.96 -4.26 -30.56
CA PHE A 300 5.42 -3.96 -31.91
C PHE A 300 4.36 -4.45 -32.92
N PHE A 301 3.81 -3.53 -33.71
CA PHE A 301 3.11 -3.90 -34.93
C PHE A 301 4.09 -4.57 -35.92
N PRO A 302 3.64 -5.55 -36.73
CA PRO A 302 4.50 -6.17 -37.72
C PRO A 302 4.92 -5.15 -38.77
N PHE A 303 6.21 -5.08 -39.05
CA PHE A 303 6.74 -4.34 -40.19
C PHE A 303 6.00 -4.78 -41.46
N ARG A 304 5.36 -3.84 -42.14
CA ARG A 304 5.01 -3.98 -43.56
C ARG A 304 6.32 -4.02 -44.33
N ASP A 305 6.57 -5.12 -45.02
CA ASP A 305 7.57 -5.21 -46.08
C ASP A 305 7.37 -4.04 -47.06
N ILE A 306 8.35 -3.14 -47.13
CA ILE A 306 8.51 -2.23 -48.27
C ILE A 306 9.54 -2.89 -49.18
N THR A 307 9.05 -3.68 -50.14
CA THR A 307 9.79 -3.99 -51.36
C THR A 307 8.89 -3.74 -52.57
N LYS A 308 9.01 -2.52 -53.12
CA LYS A 308 9.16 -2.19 -54.55
C LYS A 308 9.14 -0.68 -54.74
#